data_AF-A0A0D8Y1F1-F1
#
_entry.id   AF-A0A0D8Y1F1-F1
#
_cell.length_a   1.000
_cell.length_b   1.000
_cell.length_c   1.000
_cell.angle_alpha   90.00
_cell.angle_beta   90.00
_cell.angle_gamma   90.00
#
_symmetry.space_group_name_H-M   'P 1'
#
loop_
_entity.id
_entity.type
_entity.pdbx_description
1 polymer ?
#
loop_
_entity_poly.entity_id
_entity_poly.type
_entity_poly.pdbx_seq_one_letter_code
_entity_poly.pdbx_strand_id
1 'polypeptide(L)'
;MSSSTINSQPNSLTYLCTRAIALQLFKVNIRWRRISDVAYSLRDFLEQLRIPPKAKKGIQMSLADVLREVKRWDEKHAEMFIDDSKSKQRVINRSEHLRSFYRHLVWKNATIELDDAVTAEHLINGECSNWPQMQFQLGCMYAMTDLIEDDFRFDKYRRIALRKQLSDHPVYDFWLALLEGNWETFFNTEDRLPNQKLLLCFQFAIRNGYYQLVKYIWEKIDDNTKEYIG
;
A
#
# COMPACT_ATOMS: atom_id res chain seq x y z
N MET A 1 -11.43 -27.31 -13.35
CA MET A 1 -10.45 -27.55 -12.27
C MET A 1 -9.09 -27.74 -12.91
N SER A 2 -8.28 -26.68 -12.93
CA SER A 2 -6.94 -26.70 -13.51
C SER A 2 -6.00 -26.18 -12.42
N SER A 3 -5.47 -27.11 -11.65
CA SER A 3 -4.47 -26.84 -10.62
C SER A 3 -3.20 -26.31 -11.28
N SER A 4 -3.04 -24.99 -11.27
CA SER A 4 -1.81 -24.30 -11.60
C SER A 4 -0.76 -24.65 -10.55
N THR A 5 0.14 -25.54 -10.91
CA THR A 5 1.35 -25.84 -10.16
C THR A 5 2.20 -24.58 -10.07
N ILE A 6 2.16 -23.93 -8.90
CA ILE A 6 3.09 -22.89 -8.52
C ILE A 6 4.49 -23.50 -8.58
N ASN A 7 5.27 -23.08 -9.57
CA ASN A 7 6.70 -23.39 -9.73
C ASN A 7 7.48 -22.77 -8.55
N SER A 8 7.38 -23.40 -7.38
CA SER A 8 8.17 -23.06 -6.20
C SER A 8 9.47 -23.86 -6.25
N GLN A 9 10.39 -23.45 -7.12
CA GLN A 9 11.77 -23.90 -6.93
C GLN A 9 12.22 -23.45 -5.52
N PRO A 10 12.81 -24.34 -4.70
CA PRO A 10 13.34 -23.94 -3.41
C PRO A 10 14.41 -22.88 -3.65
N ASN A 11 14.23 -21.71 -3.04
CA ASN A 11 15.21 -20.64 -3.11
C ASN A 11 16.58 -21.16 -2.68
N SER A 12 17.60 -20.93 -3.52
CA SER A 12 18.96 -21.34 -3.16
C SER A 12 19.39 -20.71 -1.83
N LEU A 13 20.18 -21.43 -1.03
CA LEU A 13 20.73 -20.91 0.23
C LEU A 13 21.45 -19.57 0.01
N THR A 14 22.16 -19.44 -1.11
CA THR A 14 22.82 -18.19 -1.52
C THR A 14 21.83 -17.03 -1.61
N TYR A 15 20.69 -17.23 -2.28
CA TYR A 15 19.65 -16.21 -2.38
C TYR A 15 19.08 -15.82 -1.00
N LEU A 16 18.77 -16.81 -0.16
CA LEU A 16 18.23 -16.54 1.17
C LEU A 16 19.21 -15.75 2.04
N CYS A 17 20.51 -16.07 1.96
CA CYS A 17 21.57 -15.35 2.65
C CYS A 17 21.74 -13.91 2.14
N THR A 18 21.83 -13.71 0.82
CA THR A 18 22.00 -12.34 0.27
C THR A 18 20.76 -11.49 0.52
N ARG A 19 19.56 -12.08 0.47
CA ARG A 19 18.31 -11.44 0.88
C ARG A 19 18.36 -11.00 2.34
N ALA A 20 18.69 -11.90 3.26
CA ALA A 20 18.74 -11.58 4.69
C ALA A 20 19.73 -10.43 4.98
N ILE A 21 20.91 -10.46 4.37
CA ILE A 21 21.91 -9.40 4.47
C ILE A 21 21.37 -8.08 3.91
N ALA A 22 20.80 -8.09 2.70
CA ALA A 22 20.28 -6.90 2.05
C ALA A 22 19.15 -6.24 2.86
N LEU A 23 18.20 -7.04 3.36
CA LEU A 23 17.12 -6.54 4.21
C LEU A 23 17.64 -5.93 5.51
N GLN A 24 18.62 -6.57 6.15
CA GLN A 24 19.21 -6.05 7.38
C GLN A 24 19.97 -4.74 7.13
N LEU A 25 20.77 -4.68 6.06
CA LEU A 25 21.47 -3.46 5.66
C LEU A 25 20.49 -2.32 5.40
N PHE A 26 19.40 -2.59 4.66
CA PHE A 26 18.37 -1.60 4.42
C PHE A 26 17.72 -1.12 5.72
N LYS A 27 17.21 -2.04 6.56
CA LYS A 27 16.51 -1.69 7.82
C LYS A 27 17.35 -0.84 8.77
N VAL A 28 18.64 -1.16 8.92
CA VAL A 28 19.55 -0.43 9.81
C VAL A 28 19.87 0.97 9.27
N ASN A 29 19.89 1.15 7.95
CA ASN A 29 20.34 2.39 7.31
C ASN A 29 19.21 3.32 6.86
N ILE A 30 17.99 2.82 6.64
CA ILE A 30 16.91 3.62 6.05
C ILE A 30 16.43 4.72 6.99
N ARG A 31 16.13 4.42 8.26
CA ARG A 31 15.55 5.36 9.23
C ARG A 31 14.50 6.26 8.54
N TRP A 32 14.74 7.57 8.55
CA TRP A 32 13.92 8.59 7.87
C TRP A 32 14.54 9.09 6.57
N ARG A 33 15.65 8.51 6.09
CA ARG A 33 16.43 9.00 4.94
C ARG A 33 15.69 8.74 3.62
N ARG A 34 16.10 9.46 2.57
CA ARG A 34 15.63 9.16 1.21
C ARG A 34 16.24 7.84 0.73
N ILE A 35 15.47 7.11 -0.07
CA ILE A 35 15.93 5.84 -0.67
C ILE A 35 17.21 6.05 -1.46
N SER A 36 17.32 7.17 -2.21
CA SER A 36 18.52 7.54 -2.96
C SER A 36 19.77 7.65 -2.07
N ASP A 37 19.65 8.33 -0.93
CA ASP A 37 20.77 8.59 -0.04
C ASP A 37 21.28 7.29 0.60
N VAL A 38 20.34 6.39 0.90
CA VAL A 38 20.63 5.05 1.43
C VAL A 38 21.29 4.19 0.35
N ALA A 39 20.81 4.25 -0.89
CA ALA A 39 21.40 3.53 -2.01
C ALA A 39 22.87 3.93 -2.22
N TYR A 40 23.17 5.23 -2.25
CA TYR A 40 24.54 5.74 -2.37
C TYR A 40 25.41 5.29 -1.18
N SER A 41 24.94 5.52 0.04
CA SER A 41 25.68 5.17 1.26
C SER A 41 25.99 3.67 1.38
N LEU A 42 25.04 2.81 1.02
CA LEU A 42 25.23 1.37 1.08
C LEU A 42 26.13 0.85 -0.05
N ARG A 43 26.06 1.46 -1.25
CA ARG A 43 26.98 1.13 -2.35
C ARG A 43 28.42 1.39 -1.93
N ASP A 44 28.71 2.59 -1.42
CA ASP A 44 30.05 2.98 -1.01
C ASP A 44 30.55 2.09 0.16
N PHE A 45 29.67 1.75 1.10
CA PHE A 45 29.97 0.78 2.17
C PHE A 45 30.33 -0.61 1.62
N LEU A 46 29.55 -1.15 0.68
CA LEU A 46 29.82 -2.47 0.08
C LEU A 46 31.10 -2.50 -0.74
N GLU A 47 31.47 -1.38 -1.38
CA GLU A 47 32.74 -1.26 -2.11
C GLU A 47 33.95 -1.42 -1.19
N GLN A 48 33.89 -0.86 0.02
CA GLN A 48 34.96 -0.92 1.03
C GLN A 48 35.11 -2.30 1.69
N LEU A 49 34.08 -3.15 1.63
CA LEU A 49 34.15 -4.49 2.23
C LEU A 49 35.13 -5.42 1.48
N ARG A 50 36.00 -6.08 2.26
CA ARG A 50 36.91 -7.13 1.79
C ARG A 50 36.23 -8.49 1.74
N ILE A 51 35.25 -8.64 0.85
CA ILE A 51 34.51 -9.89 0.62
C ILE A 51 34.71 -10.38 -0.83
N PRO A 52 34.55 -11.70 -1.11
CA PRO A 52 34.69 -12.24 -2.45
C PRO A 52 33.80 -11.51 -3.48
N PRO A 53 34.28 -11.23 -4.70
CA PRO A 53 33.53 -10.46 -5.70
C PRO A 53 32.14 -11.04 -6.02
N LYS A 54 32.03 -12.37 -6.06
CA LYS A 54 30.74 -13.06 -6.29
C LYS A 54 29.73 -12.76 -5.16
N ALA A 55 30.18 -12.79 -3.90
CA ALA A 55 29.34 -12.49 -2.76
C ALA A 55 28.93 -11.01 -2.74
N LYS A 56 29.88 -10.11 -3.05
CA LYS A 56 29.63 -8.67 -3.19
C LYS A 56 28.54 -8.39 -4.23
N LYS A 57 28.67 -8.98 -5.42
CA LYS A 57 27.69 -8.85 -6.50
C LYS A 57 26.31 -9.37 -6.09
N GLY A 58 26.24 -10.52 -5.41
CA GLY A 58 24.99 -11.08 -4.91
C GLY A 58 24.28 -10.15 -3.92
N ILE A 59 25.01 -9.59 -2.96
CA ILE A 59 24.46 -8.62 -1.99
C ILE A 59 24.00 -7.35 -2.69
N GLN A 60 24.78 -6.82 -3.65
CA GLN A 60 24.41 -5.63 -4.42
C GLN A 60 23.12 -5.83 -5.21
N MET A 61 22.95 -6.99 -5.86
CA MET A 61 21.72 -7.32 -6.58
C MET A 61 20.53 -7.41 -5.63
N SER A 62 20.65 -8.17 -4.53
CA SER A 62 19.57 -8.27 -3.53
C SER A 62 19.23 -6.90 -2.90
N LEU A 63 20.22 -6.03 -2.69
CA LEU A 63 19.97 -4.69 -2.18
C LEU A 63 19.25 -3.80 -3.21
N ALA A 64 19.63 -3.88 -4.49
CA ALA A 64 18.93 -3.19 -5.55
C ALA A 64 17.46 -3.64 -5.64
N ASP A 65 17.20 -4.94 -5.49
CA ASP A 65 15.85 -5.50 -5.46
C ASP A 65 15.05 -4.95 -4.26
N VAL A 66 15.64 -4.89 -3.08
CA VAL A 66 15.02 -4.30 -1.87
C VAL A 66 14.66 -2.83 -2.09
N LEU A 67 15.60 -2.03 -2.59
CA LEU A 67 15.38 -0.61 -2.83
C LEU A 67 14.30 -0.36 -3.89
N ARG A 68 14.27 -1.17 -4.94
CA ARG A 68 13.22 -1.12 -5.97
C ARG A 68 11.86 -1.47 -5.40
N GLU A 69 11.78 -2.49 -4.56
CA GLU A 69 10.52 -2.93 -3.97
C GLU A 69 9.94 -1.89 -2.99
N VAL A 70 10.81 -1.26 -2.19
CA VAL A 70 10.41 -0.14 -1.32
C VAL A 70 9.95 1.05 -2.14
N LYS A 71 10.64 1.37 -3.25
CA LYS A 71 10.23 2.43 -4.16
C LYS A 71 8.87 2.13 -4.79
N ARG A 72 8.61 0.89 -5.22
CA ARG A 72 7.29 0.46 -5.72
C ARG A 72 6.21 0.62 -4.65
N TRP A 73 6.52 0.32 -3.40
CA TRP A 73 5.59 0.53 -2.29
C TRP A 73 5.29 2.02 -2.09
N ASP A 74 6.33 2.85 -2.06
CA ASP A 74 6.21 4.30 -1.91
C ASP A 74 5.37 4.91 -3.02
N GLU A 75 5.66 4.58 -4.28
CA GLU A 75 4.91 5.05 -5.45
C GLU A 75 3.43 4.65 -5.39
N LYS A 76 3.14 3.38 -5.06
CA LYS A 76 1.75 2.90 -4.92
C LYS A 76 0.99 3.66 -3.82
N HIS A 77 1.63 3.92 -2.69
CA HIS A 77 1.00 4.56 -1.53
C HIS A 77 1.01 6.08 -1.63
N ALA A 78 1.83 6.67 -2.49
CA ALA A 78 1.78 8.11 -2.79
C ALA A 78 0.41 8.50 -3.37
N GLU A 79 -0.21 7.62 -4.15
CA GLU A 79 -1.56 7.80 -4.70
C GLU A 79 -2.63 7.98 -3.62
N MET A 80 -2.38 7.57 -2.37
CA MET A 80 -3.31 7.81 -1.25
C MET A 80 -3.48 9.29 -0.92
N PHE A 81 -2.55 10.13 -1.34
CA PHE A 81 -2.54 11.56 -1.03
C PHE A 81 -3.02 12.35 -2.24
N ILE A 82 -4.02 13.21 -2.02
CA ILE A 82 -4.43 14.18 -3.03
C ILE A 82 -3.40 15.31 -3.02
N ASP A 83 -2.72 15.53 -4.15
CA ASP A 83 -1.85 16.68 -4.32
C ASP A 83 -2.70 17.94 -4.51
N ASP A 84 -2.58 18.89 -3.56
CA ASP A 84 -3.18 20.20 -3.66
C ASP A 84 -2.47 21.01 -4.75
N SER A 85 -2.94 20.90 -5.99
CA SER A 85 -2.48 21.67 -7.16
C SER A 85 -2.50 23.20 -6.96
N LYS A 86 -3.10 23.69 -5.86
CA LYS A 86 -3.26 25.11 -5.53
C LYS A 86 -2.28 25.63 -4.47
N SER A 87 -1.46 24.78 -3.84
CA SER A 87 -0.54 25.26 -2.80
C SER A 87 0.74 25.85 -3.42
N LYS A 88 0.79 27.18 -3.56
CA LYS A 88 1.95 27.95 -4.03
C LYS A 88 3.15 27.98 -3.05
N GLN A 89 3.08 27.24 -1.95
CA GLN A 89 4.15 27.16 -0.96
C GLN A 89 4.90 25.84 -1.12
N ARG A 90 6.19 25.84 -0.78
CA ARG A 90 7.05 24.64 -0.67
C ARG A 90 6.57 23.74 0.49
N VAL A 91 5.32 23.30 0.44
CA VAL A 91 4.75 22.33 1.36
C VAL A 91 5.38 21.00 0.97
N ILE A 92 6.01 20.34 1.94
CA ILE A 92 6.53 18.98 1.80
C ILE A 92 5.40 18.14 1.20
N ASN A 93 5.68 17.38 0.13
CA ASN A 93 4.68 16.50 -0.47
C ASN A 93 4.15 15.58 0.64
N ARG A 94 2.83 15.48 0.83
CA ARG A 94 2.24 14.69 1.92
C ARG A 94 2.68 13.22 1.86
N SER A 95 3.02 12.72 0.67
CA SER A 95 3.60 11.39 0.48
C SER A 95 4.98 11.21 1.14
N GLU A 96 5.74 12.27 1.41
CA GLU A 96 7.04 12.17 2.11
C GLU A 96 6.89 11.60 3.53
N HIS A 97 5.70 11.66 4.13
CA HIS A 97 5.43 10.99 5.40
C HIS A 97 5.57 9.46 5.30
N LEU A 98 5.42 8.87 4.12
CA LEU A 98 5.60 7.42 3.90
C LEU A 98 7.00 6.94 4.29
N ARG A 99 8.01 7.82 4.22
CA ARG A 99 9.39 7.54 4.67
C ARG A 99 9.47 7.12 6.13
N SER A 100 8.53 7.57 6.95
CA SER A 100 8.43 7.17 8.36
C SER A 100 8.22 5.66 8.53
N PHE A 101 7.58 5.03 7.55
CA PHE A 101 7.14 3.65 7.63
C PHE A 101 8.14 2.65 7.04
N TYR A 102 9.18 3.10 6.35
CA TYR A 102 10.10 2.20 5.62
C TYR A 102 10.75 1.11 6.48
N ARG A 103 11.04 1.41 7.76
CA ARG A 103 11.60 0.41 8.69
C ARG A 103 10.56 -0.61 9.19
N HIS A 104 9.28 -0.30 9.05
CA HIS A 104 8.13 -1.08 9.52
C HIS A 104 7.49 -1.92 8.41
N LEU A 105 8.02 -1.85 7.19
CA LEU A 105 7.52 -2.63 6.06
C LEU A 105 7.69 -4.13 6.32
N VAL A 106 6.62 -4.90 6.05
CA VAL A 106 6.56 -6.33 6.27
C VAL A 106 6.90 -7.06 4.97
N TRP A 107 7.91 -7.92 5.02
CA TRP A 107 8.43 -8.65 3.87
C TRP A 107 7.90 -10.09 3.87
N LYS A 108 7.52 -10.62 2.70
CA LYS A 108 7.17 -12.03 2.56
C LYS A 108 8.36 -12.92 2.88
N ASN A 109 8.14 -14.08 3.51
CA ASN A 109 9.21 -14.92 4.08
C ASN A 109 10.30 -15.33 3.07
N ALA A 110 9.90 -15.69 1.86
CA ALA A 110 10.78 -16.32 0.87
C ALA A 110 11.19 -15.40 -0.29
N THR A 111 10.63 -14.18 -0.40
CA THR A 111 10.88 -13.30 -1.55
C THR A 111 11.28 -11.91 -1.10
N ILE A 112 11.89 -11.12 -2.00
CA ILE A 112 12.11 -9.68 -1.82
C ILE A 112 10.86 -8.98 -2.38
N GLU A 113 9.74 -9.23 -1.71
CA GLU A 113 8.46 -8.62 -1.99
C GLU A 113 7.84 -8.21 -0.66
N LEU A 114 7.18 -7.06 -0.67
CA LEU A 114 6.41 -6.62 0.47
C LEU A 114 5.05 -7.30 0.49
N ASP A 115 4.58 -7.57 1.70
CA ASP A 115 3.18 -7.90 1.93
C ASP A 115 2.45 -6.61 2.23
N ASP A 116 1.84 -6.03 1.20
CA ASP A 116 1.19 -4.73 1.24
C ASP A 116 0.06 -4.65 2.29
N ALA A 117 -0.79 -5.67 2.35
CA ALA A 117 -1.93 -5.70 3.26
C ALA A 117 -1.49 -5.94 4.71
N VAL A 118 -0.57 -6.90 4.93
CA VAL A 118 -0.02 -7.13 6.28
C VAL A 118 0.80 -5.93 6.74
N THR A 119 1.50 -5.25 5.83
CA THR A 119 2.18 -3.99 6.14
C THR A 119 1.18 -2.93 6.58
N ALA A 120 0.08 -2.72 5.84
CA ALA A 120 -0.93 -1.74 6.22
C ALA A 120 -1.52 -2.05 7.61
N GLU A 121 -1.85 -3.31 7.89
CA GLU A 121 -2.38 -3.74 9.18
C GLU A 121 -1.36 -3.50 10.31
N HIS A 122 -0.10 -3.86 10.09
CA HIS A 122 0.98 -3.61 11.04
C HIS A 122 1.16 -2.12 11.33
N LEU A 123 1.12 -1.26 10.31
CA LEU A 123 1.24 0.18 10.45
C LEU A 123 0.06 0.78 11.22
N ILE A 124 -1.17 0.33 10.95
CA ILE A 124 -2.38 0.78 11.65
C ILE A 124 -2.29 0.45 13.15
N ASN A 125 -1.90 -0.79 13.46
CA ASN A 125 -1.90 -1.30 14.84
C ASN A 125 -0.71 -0.80 15.68
N GLY A 126 0.40 -0.43 15.05
CA GLY A 126 1.60 0.08 15.72
C GLY A 126 1.80 1.58 15.53
N GLU A 127 2.26 1.94 14.33
CA GLU A 127 2.85 3.25 14.05
C GLU A 127 1.83 4.38 13.89
N CYS A 128 0.60 4.06 13.48
CA CYS A 128 -0.45 5.04 13.20
C CYS A 128 -1.41 5.25 14.38
N SER A 129 -1.13 4.70 15.57
CA SER A 129 -2.04 4.75 16.74
C SER A 129 -2.61 6.15 17.06
N ASN A 130 -1.79 7.20 16.91
CA ASN A 130 -2.17 8.61 17.12
C ASN A 130 -2.46 9.38 15.83
N TRP A 131 -2.62 8.70 14.69
CA TRP A 131 -2.88 9.30 13.40
C TRP A 131 -4.14 8.73 12.74
N PRO A 132 -5.34 9.18 13.18
CA PRO A 132 -6.62 8.63 12.70
C PRO A 132 -6.81 8.73 11.19
N GLN A 133 -6.34 9.82 10.57
CA GLN A 133 -6.41 10.00 9.13
C GLN A 133 -5.63 8.91 8.38
N MET A 134 -4.38 8.62 8.77
CA MET A 134 -3.59 7.57 8.14
C MET A 134 -4.19 6.19 8.36
N GLN A 135 -4.74 5.91 9.56
CA GLN A 135 -5.47 4.68 9.82
C GLN A 135 -6.66 4.52 8.86
N PHE A 136 -7.46 5.57 8.70
CA PHE A 136 -8.60 5.57 7.79
C PHE A 136 -8.17 5.38 6.34
N GLN A 137 -7.15 6.09 5.89
CA GLN A 137 -6.65 6.02 4.51
C GLN A 137 -6.15 4.60 4.18
N LEU A 138 -5.31 4.01 5.03
CA LEU A 138 -4.84 2.63 4.86
C LEU A 138 -5.98 1.62 4.94
N GLY A 139 -6.89 1.78 5.91
CA GLY A 139 -8.05 0.91 6.06
C GLY A 139 -8.88 0.90 4.78
N CYS A 140 -9.17 2.08 4.22
CA CYS A 140 -9.93 2.24 2.98
C CYS A 140 -9.25 1.57 1.78
N MET A 141 -7.94 1.74 1.62
CA MET A 141 -7.17 1.17 0.50
C MET A 141 -7.12 -0.36 0.52
N TYR A 142 -7.13 -0.94 1.71
CA TYR A 142 -7.05 -2.39 1.91
C TYR A 142 -8.37 -3.02 2.34
N ALA A 143 -9.48 -2.28 2.24
CA ALA A 143 -10.83 -2.72 2.60
C ALA A 143 -10.93 -3.38 3.99
N MET A 144 -10.31 -2.77 5.00
CA MET A 144 -10.38 -3.22 6.39
C MET A 144 -11.70 -2.76 7.03
N THR A 145 -12.81 -3.41 6.67
CA THR A 145 -14.18 -3.05 7.08
C THR A 145 -14.33 -2.92 8.59
N ASP A 146 -13.79 -3.90 9.35
CA ASP A 146 -13.87 -3.92 10.81
C ASP A 146 -13.26 -2.66 11.45
N LEU A 147 -12.27 -2.05 10.80
CA LEU A 147 -11.64 -0.81 11.24
C LEU A 147 -12.45 0.42 10.81
N ILE A 148 -12.92 0.46 9.55
CA ILE A 148 -13.58 1.63 8.95
C ILE A 148 -15.00 1.82 9.50
N GLU A 149 -15.68 0.72 9.83
CA GLU A 149 -17.05 0.72 10.36
C GLU A 149 -17.10 0.97 11.87
N ASP A 150 -15.98 0.84 12.57
CA ASP A 150 -15.88 1.05 14.03
C ASP A 150 -16.26 2.49 14.41
N ASP A 151 -17.48 2.67 14.92
CA ASP A 151 -18.01 3.95 15.38
C ASP A 151 -17.24 4.57 16.55
N PHE A 152 -16.52 3.76 17.34
CA PHE A 152 -15.65 4.28 18.39
C PHE A 152 -14.40 4.95 17.79
N ARG A 153 -13.88 4.40 16.69
CA ARG A 153 -12.72 4.97 15.99
C ARG A 153 -13.10 6.08 15.02
N PHE A 154 -14.18 5.92 14.27
CA PHE A 154 -14.61 6.85 13.24
C PHE A 154 -16.08 7.22 13.43
N ASP A 155 -16.38 7.90 14.54
CA ASP A 155 -17.71 8.45 14.77
C ASP A 155 -18.18 9.41 13.64
N LYS A 156 -19.46 9.76 13.66
CA LYS A 156 -20.07 10.66 12.67
C LYS A 156 -19.31 11.99 12.49
N TYR A 157 -18.81 12.60 13.57
CA TYR A 157 -18.09 13.88 13.50
C TYR A 157 -16.71 13.71 12.86
N ARG A 158 -16.00 12.62 13.19
CA ARG A 158 -14.73 12.24 12.56
C ARG A 158 -14.91 11.97 11.07
N ARG A 159 -15.97 11.24 10.67
CA ARG A 159 -16.28 11.01 9.24
C ARG A 159 -16.54 12.33 8.49
N ILE A 160 -17.27 13.28 9.11
CA ILE A 160 -17.48 14.62 8.52
C ILE A 160 -16.15 15.38 8.36
N ALA A 161 -15.27 15.32 9.37
CA ALA A 161 -13.95 15.95 9.30
C ALA A 161 -13.07 15.32 8.21
N LEU A 162 -13.02 13.99 8.15
CA LEU A 162 -12.31 13.23 7.12
C LEU A 162 -12.84 13.57 5.73
N ARG A 163 -14.16 13.67 5.55
CA ARG A 163 -14.75 14.09 4.26
C ARG A 163 -14.19 15.42 3.80
N LYS A 164 -14.14 16.43 4.68
CA LYS A 164 -13.59 17.75 4.34
C LYS A 164 -12.11 17.71 3.96
N GLN A 165 -11.36 16.71 4.46
CA GLN A 165 -9.92 16.57 4.22
C GLN A 165 -9.61 15.67 3.01
N LEU A 166 -10.52 14.76 2.65
CA LEU A 166 -10.24 13.62 1.78
C LEU A 166 -11.22 13.46 0.60
N SER A 167 -12.26 14.29 0.47
CA SER A 167 -13.38 14.10 -0.47
C SER A 167 -13.04 14.07 -1.96
N ASP A 168 -11.82 14.46 -2.35
CA ASP A 168 -11.47 14.49 -3.77
C ASP A 168 -10.80 13.18 -4.25
N HIS A 169 -10.63 12.20 -3.35
CA HIS A 169 -10.02 10.91 -3.68
C HIS A 169 -11.10 9.85 -3.88
N PRO A 170 -11.13 9.12 -5.02
CA PRO A 170 -12.23 8.22 -5.38
C PRO A 170 -12.50 7.12 -4.33
N VAL A 171 -11.45 6.61 -3.69
CA VAL A 171 -11.57 5.57 -2.64
C VAL A 171 -12.22 6.12 -1.36
N TYR A 172 -11.80 7.29 -0.86
CA TYR A 172 -12.37 7.83 0.38
C TYR A 172 -13.79 8.31 0.14
N ASP A 173 -14.06 8.85 -1.03
CA ASP A 173 -15.37 9.33 -1.43
C ASP A 173 -16.39 8.18 -1.58
N PHE A 174 -15.93 7.01 -2.03
CA PHE A 174 -16.68 5.76 -2.00
C PHE A 174 -17.00 5.32 -0.56
N TRP A 175 -15.98 5.15 0.30
CA TRP A 175 -16.20 4.67 1.66
C TRP A 175 -17.06 5.62 2.47
N LEU A 176 -16.78 6.93 2.42
CA LEU A 176 -17.54 7.93 3.18
C LEU A 176 -18.99 8.06 2.69
N ALA A 177 -19.29 7.74 1.43
CA ALA A 177 -20.66 7.68 0.93
C ALA A 177 -21.35 6.37 1.36
N LEU A 178 -20.64 5.24 1.30
CA LEU A 178 -21.15 3.94 1.72
C LEU A 178 -21.50 3.93 3.23
N LEU A 179 -20.65 4.52 4.06
CA LEU A 179 -20.83 4.60 5.52
C LEU A 179 -21.99 5.53 5.94
N GLU A 180 -22.44 6.44 5.08
CA GLU A 180 -23.60 7.30 5.35
C GLU A 180 -24.89 6.79 4.72
N GLY A 181 -24.77 5.96 3.68
CA GLY A 181 -25.86 5.49 2.87
C GLY A 181 -26.36 4.10 3.27
N ASN A 182 -27.36 3.64 2.52
CA ASN A 182 -27.79 2.25 2.58
C ASN A 182 -26.95 1.42 1.60
N TRP A 183 -26.31 0.38 2.13
CA TRP A 183 -25.38 -0.48 1.42
C TRP A 183 -26.05 -1.25 0.28
N GLU A 184 -27.24 -1.79 0.52
CA GLU A 184 -27.98 -2.58 -0.46
C GLU A 184 -28.30 -1.73 -1.69
N THR A 185 -28.71 -0.48 -1.47
CA THR A 185 -29.02 0.44 -2.56
C THR A 185 -27.77 0.99 -3.26
N PHE A 186 -26.62 1.00 -2.58
CA PHE A 186 -25.37 1.50 -3.13
C PHE A 186 -24.76 0.52 -4.16
N PHE A 187 -24.91 -0.77 -3.91
CA PHE A 187 -24.41 -1.85 -4.77
C PHE A 187 -25.50 -2.42 -5.72
N ASN A 188 -26.78 -2.11 -5.52
CA ASN A 188 -27.84 -2.58 -6.41
C ASN A 188 -27.80 -1.86 -7.77
N THR A 189 -27.65 -2.66 -8.81
CA THR A 189 -27.55 -2.26 -10.21
C THR A 189 -28.47 -3.06 -11.13
N GLU A 190 -29.39 -3.85 -10.56
CA GLU A 190 -30.39 -4.60 -11.32
C GLU A 190 -31.35 -3.65 -12.05
N ASP A 191 -31.75 -2.56 -11.38
CA ASP A 191 -32.72 -1.58 -11.90
C ASP A 191 -32.09 -0.22 -12.27
N ARG A 192 -30.78 -0.06 -12.07
CA ARG A 192 -30.10 1.25 -12.13
C ARG A 192 -28.70 1.18 -12.70
N LEU A 193 -28.27 2.28 -13.30
CA LEU A 193 -26.87 2.46 -13.69
C LEU A 193 -25.95 2.34 -12.46
N PRO A 194 -24.76 1.73 -12.60
CA PRO A 194 -23.81 1.60 -11.50
C PRO A 194 -23.43 2.95 -10.88
N ASN A 195 -23.30 2.96 -9.55
CA ASN A 195 -22.94 4.15 -8.81
C ASN A 195 -21.57 4.67 -9.27
N GLN A 196 -21.51 5.93 -9.69
CA GLN A 196 -20.27 6.53 -10.20
C GLN A 196 -19.11 6.46 -9.19
N LYS A 197 -19.38 6.63 -7.89
CA LYS A 197 -18.34 6.54 -6.85
C LYS A 197 -17.79 5.11 -6.72
N LEU A 198 -18.65 4.10 -6.88
CA LEU A 198 -18.24 2.70 -6.93
C LEU A 198 -17.33 2.45 -8.13
N LEU A 199 -17.76 2.85 -9.32
CA LEU A 199 -16.98 2.65 -10.56
C LEU A 199 -15.60 3.31 -10.48
N LEU A 200 -15.54 4.57 -10.02
CA LEU A 200 -14.28 5.31 -9.87
C LEU A 200 -13.35 4.66 -8.84
N CYS A 201 -13.90 4.22 -7.70
CA CYS A 201 -13.13 3.50 -6.68
C CYS A 201 -12.60 2.17 -7.23
N PHE A 202 -13.41 1.41 -7.95
CA PHE A 202 -13.02 0.13 -8.53
C PHE A 202 -11.93 0.29 -9.59
N GLN A 203 -12.08 1.24 -10.52
CA GLN A 203 -11.07 1.57 -11.53
C GLN A 203 -9.74 1.99 -10.89
N PHE A 204 -9.81 2.83 -9.84
CA PHE A 204 -8.63 3.22 -9.07
C PHE A 204 -7.94 2.00 -8.44
N ALA A 205 -8.72 1.12 -7.79
CA ALA A 205 -8.20 -0.05 -7.11
C ALA A 205 -7.50 -1.03 -8.08
N ILE A 206 -8.07 -1.26 -9.26
CA ILE A 206 -7.44 -2.06 -10.32
C ILE A 206 -6.16 -1.40 -10.80
N ARG A 207 -6.23 -0.12 -11.19
CA ARG A 207 -5.10 0.62 -11.77
C ARG A 207 -3.88 0.63 -10.84
N ASN A 208 -4.11 0.75 -9.54
CA ASN A 208 -3.05 0.86 -8.53
C ASN A 208 -2.77 -0.47 -7.79
N GLY A 209 -3.41 -1.57 -8.17
CA GLY A 209 -3.14 -2.90 -7.62
C GLY A 209 -3.54 -3.08 -6.15
N TYR A 210 -4.66 -2.49 -5.72
CA TYR A 210 -5.25 -2.69 -4.39
C TYR A 210 -6.18 -3.91 -4.39
N TYR A 211 -5.58 -5.10 -4.38
CA TYR A 211 -6.29 -6.39 -4.53
C TYR A 211 -7.43 -6.59 -3.54
N GLN A 212 -7.23 -6.25 -2.26
CA GLN A 212 -8.24 -6.42 -1.20
C GLN A 212 -9.48 -5.58 -1.48
N LEU A 213 -9.30 -4.33 -1.93
CA LEU A 213 -10.39 -3.44 -2.30
C LEU A 213 -11.10 -3.89 -3.57
N VAL A 214 -10.36 -4.36 -4.58
CA VAL A 214 -10.93 -4.98 -5.78
C VAL A 214 -11.80 -6.19 -5.38
N LYS A 215 -11.27 -7.10 -4.58
CA LYS A 215 -11.97 -8.29 -4.11
C LYS A 215 -13.24 -7.93 -3.34
N TYR A 216 -13.14 -6.98 -2.41
CA TYR A 216 -14.26 -6.49 -1.61
C TYR A 216 -15.42 -5.96 -2.49
N ILE A 217 -15.10 -5.12 -3.48
CA ILE A 217 -16.11 -4.58 -4.38
C ILE A 217 -16.67 -5.68 -5.29
N TRP A 218 -15.81 -6.52 -5.87
CA TRP A 218 -16.19 -7.58 -6.81
C TRP A 218 -17.16 -8.60 -6.21
N GLU A 219 -17.00 -8.92 -4.93
CA GLU A 219 -17.89 -9.84 -4.19
C GLU A 219 -19.26 -9.23 -3.87
N LYS A 220 -19.42 -7.90 -3.98
CA LYS A 220 -20.64 -7.16 -3.62
C LYS A 220 -21.45 -6.63 -4.80
N ILE A 221 -20.85 -6.53 -5.98
CA ILE A 221 -21.55 -6.12 -7.20
C ILE A 221 -22.25 -7.31 -7.87
N ASP A 222 -23.36 -7.04 -8.54
CA ASP A 222 -24.08 -8.02 -9.35
C ASP A 222 -23.35 -8.36 -10.65
N ASP A 223 -23.84 -9.37 -11.37
CA ASP A 223 -23.23 -9.81 -12.62
C ASP A 223 -23.39 -8.78 -13.76
N ASN A 224 -24.49 -8.01 -13.77
CA ASN A 224 -24.69 -6.92 -14.73
C ASN A 224 -23.58 -5.86 -14.63
N THR A 225 -23.18 -5.49 -13.41
CA THR A 225 -22.10 -4.53 -13.17
C THR A 225 -20.73 -5.12 -13.49
N LYS A 226 -20.52 -6.42 -13.24
CA LYS A 226 -19.29 -7.09 -13.69
C LYS A 226 -19.17 -7.04 -15.20
N GLU A 227 -20.23 -7.37 -15.94
CA GLU A 227 -20.27 -7.28 -17.41
C GLU A 227 -20.06 -5.85 -17.92
N TYR A 228 -20.64 -4.85 -17.23
CA TYR A 228 -20.46 -3.44 -17.59
C TYR A 228 -19.01 -2.98 -17.44
N ILE A 229 -18.30 -3.50 -16.43
CA ILE A 229 -16.92 -3.12 -16.13
C ILE A 229 -15.91 -3.92 -16.99
N GLY A 230 -16.27 -5.13 -17.44
CA GLY A 230 -15.47 -5.99 -18.32
C GLY A 230 -15.02 -7.29 -17.67
#